data_AF-A0A918Z727-F1
#
_entry.id   AF-A0A918Z727-F1
#
_cell.length_a   1.000
_cell.length_b   1.000
_cell.length_c   1.000
_cell.angle_alpha   90.00
_cell.angle_beta   90.00
_cell.angle_gamma   90.00
#
_symmetry.space_group_name_H-M   'P 1'
#
loop_
_entity.id
_entity.type
_entity.pdbx_description
1 polymer ?
#
loop_
_entity_poly.entity_id
_entity_poly.type
_entity_poly.pdbx_seq_one_letter_code
_entity_poly.pdbx_strand_id
1 'polypeptide(L)' 'MADVVDADELLRRIQAARDWAAREEQQLDAAARAAADETDGLGLTIRSAAFEAVRLVLDEIIQPGTHRNSD' A
#
# COMPACT_ATOMS: atom_id res chain seq x y z
N MET A 1 29.19 8.61 8.45
CA MET A 1 28.70 7.47 9.25
C MET A 1 27.25 7.28 8.88
N ALA A 2 26.90 6.17 8.22
CA ALA A 2 25.50 5.81 8.13
C ALA A 2 25.02 5.50 9.56
N ASP A 3 24.01 6.23 10.02
CA ASP A 3 23.38 5.94 11.29
C ASP A 3 22.84 4.51 11.22
N VAL A 4 23.33 3.63 12.09
CA VAL A 4 22.93 2.23 12.09
C VAL A 4 21.48 2.20 12.57
N VAL A 5 20.56 2.01 11.64
CA VAL A 5 19.14 1.95 11.97
C VAL A 5 18.86 0.62 12.68
N ASP A 6 18.32 0.69 13.89
CA ASP A 6 17.87 -0.48 14.63
C ASP A 6 16.75 -1.21 13.86
N ALA A 7 16.69 -2.53 13.99
CA ALA A 7 15.67 -3.36 13.38
C ALA A 7 14.25 -2.89 13.75
N ASP A 8 14.06 -2.41 14.99
CA ASP A 8 12.78 -1.84 15.43
C ASP A 8 12.44 -0.55 14.71
N GLU A 9 13.42 0.30 14.42
CA GLU A 9 13.21 1.54 13.67
C GLU A 9 12.93 1.25 12.19
N LEU A 10 13.59 0.24 11.60
CA LEU A 10 13.24 -0.24 10.27
C LEU A 10 11.79 -0.77 10.23
N LEU A 11 11.41 -1.61 11.19
CA LEU A 11 10.04 -2.14 11.26
C LEU A 11 9.02 -1.02 11.43
N ARG A 12 9.29 -0.03 12.28
CA ARG A 12 8.42 1.14 12.49
C ARG A 12 8.20 1.93 11.21
N ARG A 13 9.25 2.12 10.40
CA ARG A 13 9.16 2.82 9.10
C ARG A 13 8.37 2.02 8.06
N ILE A 14 8.59 0.71 8.01
CA ILE A 14 7.85 -0.19 7.11
C ILE A 14 6.36 -0.19 7.48
N GLN A 15 6.02 -0.29 8.76
CA GLN A 15 4.64 -0.20 9.23
C GLN A 15 4.02 1.16 8.90
N ALA A 16 4.74 2.27 9.12
CA ALA A 16 4.25 3.60 8.77
C ALA A 16 3.99 3.75 7.25
N ALA A 17 4.88 3.21 6.41
CA ALA A 17 4.71 3.19 4.96
C ALA A 17 3.50 2.34 4.53
N ARG A 18 3.30 1.19 5.17
CA ARG A 18 2.15 0.30 4.95
C ARG A 18 0.84 1.00 5.28
N ASP A 19 0.77 1.65 6.44
CA ASP A 19 -0.42 2.38 6.88
C ASP A 19 -0.71 3.58 6.00
N TRP A 20 0.33 4.24 5.48
CA TRP A 20 0.18 5.29 4.49
C TRP A 20 -0.39 4.73 3.17
N ALA A 21 0.16 3.64 2.64
CA ALA A 21 -0.33 3.02 1.42
C ALA A 21 -1.80 2.60 1.54
N ALA A 22 -2.19 2.02 2.69
CA ALA A 22 -3.58 1.66 2.97
C ALA A 22 -4.52 2.87 2.96
N ARG A 23 -4.09 4.01 3.51
CA ARG A 23 -4.89 5.24 3.50
C ARG A 23 -5.05 5.81 2.09
N GLU A 24 -3.99 5.80 1.28
CA GLU A 24 -4.04 6.30 -0.10
C GLU A 24 -4.93 5.40 -0.97
N GLU A 25 -4.79 4.08 -0.86
CA GLU A 25 -5.65 3.08 -1.52
C GLU A 25 -7.13 3.37 -1.22
N GLN A 26 -7.50 3.51 0.06
CA GLN A 26 -8.89 3.79 0.47
C GLN A 26 -9.40 5.13 -0.05
N GLN A 27 -8.59 6.18 -0.03
CA GLN A 27 -8.98 7.50 -0.53
C GLN A 27 -9.19 7.48 -2.04
N LEU A 28 -8.31 6.80 -2.78
CA LEU A 28 -8.39 6.71 -4.24
C LEU A 28 -9.53 5.81 -4.70
N ASP A 29 -9.78 4.69 -4.02
CA ASP A 29 -10.95 3.85 -4.27
C ASP A 29 -12.26 4.61 -4.00
N ALA A 30 -12.33 5.36 -2.90
CA ALA A 30 -13.49 6.23 -2.62
C ALA A 30 -13.67 7.31 -3.70
N ALA A 31 -12.59 7.94 -4.15
CA ALA A 31 -12.62 8.94 -5.22
C ALA A 31 -13.03 8.32 -6.56
N ALA A 32 -12.52 7.13 -6.90
CA ALA A 32 -12.86 6.41 -8.13
C ALA A 32 -14.36 6.11 -8.19
N ARG A 33 -14.96 5.68 -7.07
CA ARG A 33 -16.40 5.42 -6.96
C ARG A 33 -17.26 6.68 -7.06
N ALA A 34 -16.71 7.83 -6.70
CA ALA A 34 -17.38 9.13 -6.78
C ALA A 34 -17.16 9.85 -8.13
N ALA A 35 -16.30 9.31 -9.00
CA ALA A 35 -16.00 9.92 -10.29
C ALA A 35 -17.24 9.91 -11.20
N ALA A 36 -17.52 11.06 -11.82
CA ALA A 36 -18.62 11.21 -12.77
C ALA A 36 -18.26 10.75 -14.19
N ASP A 37 -16.96 10.75 -14.53
CA ASP A 37 -16.41 10.29 -15.80
C ASP A 37 -15.67 8.96 -15.61
N GLU A 38 -15.90 8.03 -16.53
CA GLU A 38 -15.28 6.70 -16.55
C GLU A 38 -13.76 6.76 -16.74
N THR A 39 -13.26 7.74 -17.48
CA THR A 39 -11.81 7.95 -17.72
C THR A 39 -11.10 8.38 -16.44
N ASP A 40 -11.71 9.31 -15.69
CA ASP A 40 -11.18 9.77 -14.40
C ASP A 40 -11.24 8.63 -13.37
N GLY A 41 -12.34 7.86 -13.35
CA GLY A 41 -12.50 6.69 -12.51
C GLY A 41 -11.44 5.61 -12.76
N LEU A 42 -11.08 5.35 -14.03
CA LEU A 42 -10.04 4.39 -14.38
C LEU A 42 -8.67 4.83 -13.88
N GLY A 43 -8.30 6.10 -14.05
CA GLY A 43 -7.02 6.63 -13.56
C GLY A 43 -6.88 6.51 -12.04
N LEU A 44 -7.95 6.81 -11.30
CA LEU A 44 -8.00 6.65 -9.84
C LEU A 44 -7.92 5.18 -9.42
N THR A 45 -8.58 4.29 -10.15
CA THR A 45 -8.53 2.84 -9.92
C THR A 45 -7.12 2.28 -10.09
N ILE A 46 -6.43 2.65 -11.18
CA ILE A 46 -5.04 2.23 -11.42
C ILE A 46 -4.12 2.73 -10.31
N ARG A 47 -4.32 3.97 -9.86
CA ARG A 47 -3.51 4.53 -8.77
C ARG A 47 -3.80 3.83 -7.44
N SER A 48 -5.05 3.49 -7.16
CA SER A 48 -5.44 2.70 -5.98
C SER A 48 -4.76 1.32 -6.00
N ALA A 49 -4.80 0.61 -7.13
CA ALA A 49 -4.15 -0.70 -7.28
C ALA A 49 -2.63 -0.65 -7.08
N ALA A 50 -1.97 0.46 -7.44
CA ALA A 50 -0.55 0.64 -7.16
C ALA A 50 -0.26 0.72 -5.65
N PHE A 51 -1.10 1.42 -4.89
CA PHE A 51 -0.99 1.48 -3.43
C PHE A 51 -1.33 0.15 -2.75
N GLU A 52 -2.33 -0.56 -3.27
CA GLU A 52 -2.66 -1.93 -2.85
C GLU A 52 -1.45 -2.86 -3.02
N ALA A 53 -0.82 -2.86 -4.20
CA ALA A 53 0.36 -3.69 -4.47
C ALA A 53 1.52 -3.38 -3.50
N VAL A 54 1.78 -2.10 -3.23
CA VAL A 54 2.79 -1.69 -2.24
C VAL A 54 2.40 -2.20 -0.85
N ARG A 55 1.14 -2.03 -0.43
CA ARG A 55 0.66 -2.51 0.86
C ARG A 55 0.84 -4.03 1.01
N LEU A 56 0.47 -4.81 -0.01
CA LEU A 56 0.61 -6.27 -0.02
C LEU A 56 2.07 -6.72 0.08
N VAL A 57 3.00 -6.04 -0.59
CA VAL A 57 4.44 -6.34 -0.45
C VAL A 57 4.93 -6.03 0.97
N LEU A 58 4.54 -4.88 1.53
CA LEU A 58 4.93 -4.51 2.91
C LEU A 58 4.30 -5.47 3.94
N ASP A 59 3.06 -5.92 3.70
CA ASP A 59 2.39 -6.97 4.48
C ASP A 59 3.21 -8.26 4.49
N GLU A 60 3.66 -8.74 3.34
CA GLU A 60 4.47 -9.96 3.24
C GLU A 60 5.85 -9.80 3.88
N ILE A 61 6.44 -8.60 3.86
CA ILE A 61 7.71 -8.32 4.55
C ILE A 61 7.51 -8.37 6.08
N ILE A 62 6.43 -7.79 6.59
CA ILE A 62 6.13 -7.78 8.04
C ILE A 62 5.72 -9.18 8.51
N GLN A 63 4.90 -9.87 7.72
CA GLN A 63 4.36 -11.18 8.03
C GLN A 63 4.51 -12.13 6.83
N PRO A 64 5.68 -12.79 6.71
CA PRO A 64 5.93 -13.70 5.59
C PRO A 64 4.98 -14.89 5.56
N GLY A 65 4.53 -15.26 4.37
CA GLY A 65 3.59 -16.33 4.12
C GLY A 65 2.12 -15.93 4.14
N THR A 66 1.81 -14.64 4.24
CA THR A 66 0.42 -14.15 4.24
C THR A 66 -0.24 -14.38 2.88
N HIS A 67 0.52 -14.29 1.78
CA HIS A 67 0.01 -14.49 0.42
C HIS A 67 0.33 -15.86 -0.19
N ARG A 68 0.77 -16.83 0.61
CA ARG A 68 1.23 -18.16 0.13
C ARG A 68 0.10 -19.07 -0.38
N ASN A 69 -1.10 -18.55 -0.63
CA ASN A 69 -2.29 -19.32 -0.96
C ASN A 69 -3.09 -18.72 -2.13
N SER A 70 -2.40 -18.38 -3.21
CA SER A 70 -3.00 -18.06 -4.51
C SER A 70 -2.20 -18.79 -5.59
N ASP A 71 -2.37 -20.11 -5.65
CA ASP A 71 -1.88 -21.02 -6.69
C ASP A 71 -3.11 -21.74 -7.28
#